data_AF-A0AAE3P512-F1
#
_entry.id   AF-A0AAE3P512-F1
#
_cell.length_a   1.000
_cell.length_b   1.000
_cell.length_c   1.000
_cell.angle_alpha   90.00
_cell.angle_beta   90.00
_cell.angle_gamma   90.00
#
_symmetry.space_group_name_H-M   'P 1'
#
loop_
_entity.id
_entity.type
_entity.pdbx_description
1 polymer ?
#
loop_
_entity_poly.entity_id
_entity_poly.type
_entity_poly.pdbx_seq_one_letter_code
_entity_poly.pdbx_strand_id
1 'polypeptide(L)'
;MKKIIHIIGLIFNGLGMVILFGTVLGISKGEMSFWPNFFICCIFAAMFMTVGSLLMAKGGSERKEKVSSISTINNSAYLKMQGGLDMFCPKCGTKVKDTYKYCYKCGNKLEVKSYLEFQPLKENRGAEVESKSPDVNFEEKAETKKKKEEEGKDLHVEDVSVRINCHIQGMDRYFRPNGSYETIDFGNLTLNEAINIIKRLPTEKDFPPHLLRELKEGYDVCPPTTIFSYGDYVVNIHSEGRGNNLEVVVDGLSELAGYTFRREDPYTLNSQEVKREEAEKIITEFYKKIDEFKKIGFILDPFGFSVLMTIRHGISNAGVIAGLTENSVQRVRELVENFANSGLLTIHKKGFLRRKKYYEITQRGEAILWNDKEKFGKVIKDKKKEVLGMLTIPLWVMYILNDLPGGISHSSIVELIGPPPSNMIELVTNPQVDLT
;
A
#
# COMPACT_ATOMS: atom_id res chain seq x y z
N MET A 1 -21.88 3.48 -39.55
CA MET A 1 -21.52 2.04 -39.66
C MET A 1 -22.16 1.14 -38.60
N LYS A 2 -21.97 1.33 -37.28
CA LYS A 2 -22.52 0.42 -36.26
C LYS A 2 -24.05 0.20 -36.30
N LYS A 3 -24.83 1.24 -36.60
CA LYS A 3 -26.31 1.13 -36.75
C LYS A 3 -26.72 0.31 -37.98
N ILE A 4 -25.95 0.37 -39.07
CA ILE A 4 -26.22 -0.38 -40.31
C ILE A 4 -25.96 -1.88 -40.09
N ILE A 5 -24.88 -2.23 -39.38
CA ILE A 5 -24.56 -3.62 -39.03
C ILE A 5 -25.66 -4.24 -38.16
N HIS A 6 -26.23 -3.48 -37.22
CA HIS A 6 -27.30 -3.96 -36.34
C HIS A 6 -28.63 -4.18 -37.09
N ILE A 7 -28.95 -3.32 -38.05
CA ILE A 7 -30.15 -3.46 -38.89
C ILE A 7 -30.01 -4.68 -39.82
N ILE A 8 -28.83 -4.87 -40.42
CA ILE A 8 -28.54 -6.06 -41.23
C ILE A 8 -28.68 -7.34 -40.40
N GLY A 9 -28.15 -7.36 -39.17
CA GLY A 9 -28.29 -8.52 -38.27
C GLY A 9 -29.74 -8.88 -37.93
N LEU A 10 -30.61 -7.88 -37.74
CA LEU A 10 -32.04 -8.10 -37.47
C LEU A 10 -32.78 -8.65 -38.69
N ILE A 11 -32.46 -8.17 -39.90
CA ILE A 11 -33.06 -8.65 -41.15
C ILE A 11 -32.67 -10.12 -41.39
N PHE A 12 -31.40 -10.49 -41.16
CA PHE A 12 -30.94 -11.88 -41.35
C PHE A 12 -31.55 -12.85 -40.32
N ASN A 13 -31.71 -12.45 -39.06
CA ASN A 13 -32.37 -13.29 -38.05
C ASN A 13 -33.85 -13.50 -38.35
N GLY A 14 -34.54 -12.47 -38.86
CA GLY A 14 -35.93 -12.60 -39.31
C GLY A 14 -36.07 -13.56 -40.49
N LEU A 15 -35.20 -13.43 -41.50
CA LEU A 15 -35.23 -14.29 -42.69
C LEU A 15 -34.92 -15.76 -42.37
N GLY A 16 -33.97 -16.01 -41.46
CA GLY A 16 -33.61 -17.36 -41.03
C GLY A 16 -34.76 -18.12 -40.38
N MET A 17 -35.57 -17.44 -39.55
CA MET A 17 -36.74 -18.04 -38.91
C MET A 17 -37.87 -18.38 -39.89
N VAL A 18 -38.07 -17.56 -40.92
CA VAL A 18 -39.08 -17.82 -41.97
C VAL A 18 -38.71 -19.03 -42.81
N ILE A 19 -37.43 -19.19 -43.16
CA ILE A 19 -36.95 -20.35 -43.91
C ILE A 19 -37.08 -21.62 -43.06
N LEU A 20 -36.71 -21.56 -41.77
CA LEU A 20 -36.82 -22.70 -40.86
C LEU A 20 -38.28 -23.17 -40.70
N PHE A 21 -39.22 -22.23 -40.53
CA PHE A 21 -40.65 -22.54 -40.45
C PHE A 21 -41.21 -23.11 -41.75
N GLY A 22 -40.77 -22.59 -42.90
CA GLY A 22 -41.16 -23.11 -44.22
C GLY A 22 -40.69 -24.55 -44.45
N THR A 23 -39.46 -24.89 -44.06
CA THR A 23 -38.95 -26.26 -44.17
C THR A 23 -39.65 -27.26 -43.25
N VAL A 24 -40.03 -26.85 -42.03
CA VAL A 24 -40.74 -27.74 -41.09
C VAL A 24 -42.17 -28.03 -41.58
N LEU A 25 -42.84 -27.06 -42.19
CA LEU A 25 -44.19 -27.25 -42.76
C LEU A 25 -44.18 -28.04 -44.08
N GLY A 26 -43.12 -27.94 -44.88
CA GLY A 26 -42.99 -28.71 -46.14
C GLY A 26 -42.79 -30.21 -45.92
N ILE A 27 -42.13 -30.61 -44.82
CA ILE A 27 -41.87 -32.02 -44.50
C ILE A 27 -43.16 -32.80 -44.17
N SER A 28 -44.24 -32.13 -43.73
CA SER A 28 -45.48 -32.84 -43.36
C SER A 28 -46.38 -33.22 -44.56
N LYS A 29 -46.10 -32.70 -45.76
CA LYS A 29 -46.97 -32.91 -46.95
C LYS A 29 -46.45 -33.92 -47.98
N GLY A 30 -45.30 -34.55 -47.76
CA GLY A 30 -44.87 -35.71 -48.56
C GLY A 30 -44.55 -35.42 -50.04
N GLU A 31 -44.33 -34.17 -50.43
CA GLU A 31 -43.95 -33.83 -51.81
C GLU A 31 -42.41 -33.85 -51.96
N MET A 32 -41.91 -34.87 -52.67
CA MET A 32 -40.48 -35.03 -52.99
C MET A 32 -40.05 -34.07 -54.13
N SER A 33 -39.77 -32.82 -53.79
CA SER A 33 -38.97 -31.90 -54.62
C SER A 33 -37.91 -31.17 -53.78
N PHE A 34 -37.26 -31.93 -52.88
CA PHE A 34 -36.41 -31.40 -51.80
C PHE A 34 -34.99 -30.97 -52.23
N TRP A 35 -34.54 -31.36 -53.43
CA TRP A 35 -33.13 -31.22 -53.83
C TRP A 35 -32.65 -29.77 -54.12
N PRO A 36 -33.44 -28.86 -54.74
CA PRO A 36 -32.96 -27.51 -55.02
C PRO A 36 -32.79 -26.66 -53.74
N ASN A 37 -33.71 -26.81 -52.78
CA ASN A 37 -33.69 -26.04 -51.53
C ASN A 37 -32.60 -26.52 -50.56
N PHE A 38 -32.27 -27.82 -50.57
CA PHE A 38 -31.15 -28.33 -49.80
C PHE A 38 -29.80 -27.75 -50.28
N PHE A 39 -29.62 -27.67 -51.60
CA PHE A 39 -28.41 -27.09 -52.20
C PHE A 39 -28.26 -25.60 -51.85
N ILE A 40 -29.35 -24.82 -51.89
CA ILE A 40 -29.33 -23.40 -51.51
C ILE A 40 -28.98 -23.24 -50.01
N CYS A 41 -29.54 -24.06 -49.13
CA CYS A 41 -29.19 -24.05 -47.70
C CYS A 41 -27.70 -24.38 -47.47
N CYS A 42 -27.13 -25.34 -48.20
CA CYS A 42 -25.70 -25.67 -48.11
C CYS A 42 -24.81 -24.51 -48.57
N ILE A 43 -25.19 -23.79 -49.63
CA ILE A 43 -24.43 -22.63 -50.11
C ILE A 43 -24.48 -21.49 -49.09
N PHE A 44 -25.64 -21.21 -48.49
CA PHE A 44 -25.75 -20.19 -47.45
C PHE A 44 -24.97 -20.55 -46.19
N ALA A 45 -24.98 -21.82 -45.76
CA ALA A 45 -24.17 -22.28 -44.64
C ALA A 45 -22.66 -22.14 -44.92
N ALA A 46 -22.22 -22.47 -46.14
CA ALA A 46 -20.82 -22.31 -46.56
C ALA A 46 -20.39 -20.83 -46.62
N MET A 47 -21.25 -19.94 -47.12
CA MET A 47 -21.01 -18.49 -47.11
C MET A 47 -20.96 -17.92 -45.69
N PHE A 48 -21.82 -18.39 -44.78
CA PHE A 48 -21.81 -17.95 -43.38
C PHE A 48 -20.53 -18.37 -42.65
N MET A 49 -20.07 -19.60 -42.90
CA MET A 49 -18.81 -20.12 -42.36
C MET A 49 -17.60 -19.33 -42.90
N THR A 50 -17.56 -19.04 -44.20
CA THR A 50 -16.44 -18.29 -44.80
C THR A 50 -16.40 -16.82 -44.39
N VAL A 51 -17.54 -16.13 -44.32
CA VAL A 51 -17.61 -14.74 -43.83
C VAL A 51 -17.32 -14.66 -42.33
N GLY A 52 -17.76 -15.65 -41.54
CA GLY A 52 -17.40 -15.79 -40.13
C GLY A 52 -15.90 -15.95 -39.93
N SER A 53 -15.24 -16.81 -40.71
CA SER A 53 -13.78 -16.97 -40.67
C SER A 53 -13.03 -15.70 -41.09
N LEU A 54 -13.53 -14.95 -42.09
CA LEU A 54 -12.89 -13.71 -42.55
C LEU A 54 -13.01 -12.56 -41.51
N LEU A 55 -14.13 -12.50 -40.79
CA LEU A 55 -14.33 -11.55 -39.68
C LEU A 55 -13.47 -11.90 -38.45
N MET A 56 -13.24 -13.19 -38.21
CA MET A 56 -12.32 -13.65 -37.16
C MET A 56 -10.84 -13.46 -37.53
N ALA A 57 -10.49 -13.49 -38.82
CA ALA A 57 -9.12 -13.29 -39.29
C ALA A 57 -8.62 -11.83 -39.26
N LYS A 58 -9.53 -10.84 -39.21
CA LYS A 58 -9.16 -9.40 -39.27
C LYS A 58 -8.96 -8.72 -37.91
N GLY A 59 -8.94 -9.49 -36.82
CA GLY A 59 -8.73 -9.00 -35.44
C GLY A 59 -7.35 -9.27 -34.84
N GLY A 60 -6.35 -9.68 -35.64
CA GLY A 60 -5.03 -10.12 -35.14
C GLY A 60 -3.87 -9.28 -35.67
N SER A 61 -3.64 -8.11 -35.10
CA SER A 61 -2.32 -7.45 -35.12
C SER A 61 -2.17 -6.55 -33.90
N GLU A 62 -1.96 -7.17 -32.75
CA GLU A 62 -1.18 -6.58 -31.67
C GLU A 62 -0.55 -7.70 -30.83
N ARG A 63 0.69 -7.45 -30.41
CA ARG A 63 1.68 -8.33 -29.77
C ARG A 63 1.09 -9.41 -28.83
N LYS A 64 1.51 -10.65 -29.08
CA LYS A 64 1.49 -11.73 -28.08
C LYS A 64 2.64 -11.51 -27.09
N GLU A 65 2.33 -11.06 -25.89
CA GLU A 65 3.07 -11.45 -24.69
C GLU A 65 2.20 -12.44 -23.93
N LYS A 66 2.74 -13.65 -23.68
CA LYS A 66 2.04 -14.75 -23.03
C LYS A 66 1.80 -14.42 -21.56
N VAL A 67 0.54 -14.16 -21.20
CA VAL A 67 0.06 -14.30 -19.82
C VAL A 67 -0.87 -15.51 -19.79
N SER A 68 -0.37 -16.61 -19.23
CA SER A 68 -1.19 -17.76 -18.85
C SER A 68 -1.70 -17.55 -17.43
N SER A 69 -3.02 -17.53 -17.30
CA SER A 69 -3.80 -17.61 -16.08
C SER A 69 -3.50 -18.89 -15.28
N ILE A 70 -3.07 -18.77 -14.02
CA ILE A 70 -3.30 -19.77 -12.97
C ILE A 70 -3.59 -19.04 -11.65
N SER A 71 -4.66 -19.50 -11.02
CA SER A 71 -5.15 -19.18 -9.68
C SER A 71 -4.16 -19.48 -8.56
N THR A 72 -4.19 -18.63 -7.54
CA THR A 72 -3.75 -18.79 -6.14
C THR A 72 -3.26 -20.19 -5.72
N ILE A 73 -2.00 -20.27 -5.26
CA ILE A 73 -1.49 -20.95 -4.03
C ILE A 73 0.07 -20.81 -3.98
N ASN A 74 0.59 -20.19 -2.90
CA ASN A 74 1.96 -20.28 -2.31
C ASN A 74 3.23 -20.08 -3.19
N ASN A 75 3.74 -18.83 -3.25
CA ASN A 75 5.01 -18.46 -3.89
C ASN A 75 6.25 -18.51 -2.94
N SER A 76 6.54 -19.68 -2.36
CA SER A 76 7.83 -19.90 -1.63
C SER A 76 8.73 -20.97 -2.30
N ALA A 77 8.21 -21.76 -3.25
CA ALA A 77 8.92 -22.93 -3.77
C ALA A 77 9.42 -22.82 -5.23
N TYR A 78 9.07 -21.78 -6.00
CA TYR A 78 9.34 -21.72 -7.44
C TYR A 78 10.55 -20.88 -7.88
N LEU A 79 11.31 -20.31 -6.93
CA LEU A 79 12.62 -19.69 -7.20
C LEU A 79 13.78 -20.70 -7.31
N LYS A 80 13.50 -22.01 -7.25
CA LYS A 80 14.54 -23.06 -7.23
C LYS A 80 14.96 -23.60 -8.60
N MET A 81 14.48 -23.05 -9.70
CA MET A 81 14.90 -23.48 -11.03
C MET A 81 15.21 -22.27 -11.91
N GLN A 82 16.51 -22.12 -12.19
CA GLN A 82 17.14 -21.22 -13.17
C GLN A 82 17.38 -19.77 -12.73
N GLY A 83 18.31 -19.61 -11.79
CA GLY A 83 18.94 -18.33 -11.46
C GLY A 83 19.52 -18.36 -10.05
N GLY A 84 20.65 -19.05 -9.86
CA GLY A 84 21.35 -19.01 -8.57
C GLY A 84 21.66 -17.56 -8.22
N LEU A 85 21.38 -17.18 -6.97
CA LEU A 85 21.62 -15.81 -6.50
C LEU A 85 23.12 -15.55 -6.59
N ASP A 86 23.50 -14.48 -7.27
CA ASP A 86 24.89 -14.05 -7.27
C ASP A 86 25.20 -13.44 -5.90
N MET A 87 26.26 -13.90 -5.24
CA MET A 87 26.78 -13.37 -3.98
C MET A 87 28.13 -12.69 -4.17
N PHE A 88 28.51 -11.77 -3.28
CA PHE A 88 29.82 -11.11 -3.34
C PHE A 88 30.80 -11.74 -2.34
N CYS A 89 32.05 -11.95 -2.76
CA CYS A 89 33.10 -12.47 -1.88
C CYS A 89 33.42 -11.45 -0.77
N PRO A 90 33.34 -11.84 0.52
CA PRO A 90 33.54 -10.90 1.64
C PRO A 90 34.99 -10.41 1.76
N LYS A 91 35.97 -11.08 1.14
CA LYS A 91 37.39 -10.70 1.21
C LYS A 91 37.82 -9.77 0.07
N CYS A 92 37.23 -9.89 -1.12
CA CYS A 92 37.70 -9.16 -2.31
C CYS A 92 36.60 -8.51 -3.16
N GLY A 93 35.33 -8.60 -2.76
CA GLY A 93 34.20 -7.97 -3.44
C GLY A 93 33.86 -8.56 -4.81
N THR A 94 34.48 -9.66 -5.22
CA THR A 94 34.19 -10.28 -6.53
C THR A 94 32.82 -10.95 -6.51
N LYS A 95 32.03 -10.75 -7.57
CA LYS A 95 30.72 -11.39 -7.78
C LYS A 95 30.90 -12.87 -8.11
N VAL A 96 30.29 -13.75 -7.34
CA VAL A 96 30.40 -15.21 -7.41
C VAL A 96 28.99 -15.82 -7.35
N LYS A 97 28.71 -16.88 -8.12
CA LYS A 97 27.43 -17.59 -7.98
C LYS A 97 27.35 -18.29 -6.62
N ASP A 98 26.16 -18.36 -6.02
CA ASP A 98 25.86 -19.10 -4.78
C ASP A 98 26.35 -20.57 -4.75
N THR A 99 26.51 -21.18 -5.92
CA THR A 99 27.01 -22.55 -6.09
C THR A 99 28.51 -22.74 -5.76
N TYR A 100 29.31 -21.69 -5.66
CA TYR A 100 30.74 -21.80 -5.41
C TYR A 100 31.08 -21.88 -3.91
N LYS A 101 31.87 -22.89 -3.52
CA LYS A 101 32.40 -23.03 -2.15
C LYS A 101 33.57 -22.08 -1.84
N TYR A 102 34.22 -21.55 -2.87
CA TYR A 102 35.39 -20.68 -2.76
C TYR A 102 35.30 -19.56 -3.79
N CYS A 103 35.80 -18.37 -3.45
CA CYS A 103 35.92 -17.28 -4.41
C CYS A 103 36.97 -17.63 -5.46
N TYR A 104 36.59 -17.60 -6.75
CA TYR A 104 37.49 -17.90 -7.85
C TYR A 104 38.62 -16.87 -8.02
N LYS A 105 38.50 -15.67 -7.44
CA LYS A 105 39.53 -14.62 -7.53
C LYS A 105 40.56 -14.67 -6.40
N CYS A 106 40.13 -14.83 -5.14
CA CYS A 106 41.03 -14.72 -3.98
C CYS A 106 41.17 -16.01 -3.15
N GLY A 107 40.50 -17.10 -3.55
CA GLY A 107 40.55 -18.40 -2.87
C GLY A 107 39.83 -18.45 -1.51
N ASN A 108 39.20 -17.36 -1.06
CA ASN A 108 38.51 -17.33 0.23
C ASN A 108 37.31 -18.28 0.24
N LYS A 109 37.17 -19.10 1.29
CA LYS A 109 36.03 -19.99 1.49
C LYS A 109 34.74 -19.16 1.68
N LEU A 110 33.68 -19.52 0.97
CA LEU A 110 32.37 -18.87 1.05
C LEU A 110 31.50 -19.72 2.00
N GLU A 111 31.33 -19.26 3.24
CA GLU A 111 30.45 -19.93 4.21
C GLU A 111 28.99 -19.58 3.93
N VAL A 112 28.29 -20.48 3.23
CA VAL A 112 26.84 -20.41 3.07
C VAL A 112 26.21 -20.93 4.37
N LYS A 113 25.95 -20.04 5.33
CA LYS A 113 25.09 -20.37 6.47
C LYS A 113 23.66 -20.48 5.93
N SER A 114 23.11 -21.69 5.87
CA SER A 114 21.72 -21.90 5.47
C SER A 114 20.79 -21.19 6.46
N TYR A 115 19.93 -20.30 5.95
CA TYR A 115 19.08 -19.37 6.70
C TYR A 115 17.94 -19.99 7.55
N LEU A 116 18.01 -21.26 7.94
CA LEU A 116 16.89 -21.97 8.60
C LEU A 116 17.05 -22.28 10.10
N GLU A 117 18.09 -21.78 10.77
CA GLU A 117 18.22 -21.96 12.24
C GLU A 117 18.35 -20.61 12.96
N PHE A 118 17.21 -19.93 13.13
CA PHE A 118 17.05 -18.99 14.24
C PHE A 118 16.52 -19.77 15.45
N GLN A 119 17.39 -20.03 16.43
CA GLN A 119 16.93 -20.49 17.74
C GLN A 119 16.31 -19.31 18.50
N PRO A 120 15.12 -19.48 19.11
CA PRO A 120 14.54 -18.43 19.94
C PRO A 120 15.42 -18.16 21.15
N LEU A 121 15.69 -16.87 21.41
CA LEU A 121 16.34 -16.42 22.64
C LEU A 121 15.50 -16.88 23.84
N LYS A 122 16.12 -17.67 24.71
CA LYS A 122 15.49 -18.14 25.96
C LYS A 122 15.22 -16.94 26.86
N GLU A 123 13.95 -16.71 27.13
CA GLU A 123 13.42 -15.78 28.11
C GLU A 123 13.86 -16.22 29.52
N ASN A 124 14.84 -15.53 30.09
CA ASN A 124 15.23 -15.73 31.49
C ASN A 124 14.15 -15.10 32.39
N ARG A 125 13.23 -15.92 32.90
CA ARG A 125 12.40 -15.58 34.06
C ARG A 125 12.99 -16.23 35.31
N GLY A 126 13.42 -15.38 36.23
CA GLY A 126 13.78 -15.67 37.63
C GLY A 126 14.23 -14.32 38.21
N ALA A 127 13.76 -13.84 39.36
CA ALA A 127 13.19 -14.52 40.50
C ALA A 127 12.17 -13.61 41.21
N GLU A 128 11.13 -14.25 41.76
CA GLU A 128 10.29 -13.69 42.82
C GLU A 128 11.14 -13.47 44.09
N VAL A 129 11.03 -12.28 44.68
CA VAL A 129 11.48 -12.02 46.05
C VAL A 129 10.28 -11.49 46.82
N GLU A 130 9.73 -12.35 47.66
CA GLU A 130 8.86 -11.99 48.77
C GLU A 130 9.67 -11.20 49.81
N SER A 131 9.18 -10.04 50.24
CA SER A 131 9.49 -9.55 51.59
C SER A 131 8.39 -8.68 52.17
N LYS A 132 7.84 -9.22 53.26
CA LYS A 132 6.95 -8.73 54.30
C LYS A 132 7.04 -7.23 54.66
N SER A 133 5.86 -6.74 55.07
CA SER A 133 5.57 -5.49 55.79
C SER A 133 6.35 -5.34 57.11
N PRO A 134 6.42 -4.11 57.66
CA PRO A 134 5.52 -3.82 58.78
C PRO A 134 4.90 -2.40 58.80
N ASP A 135 3.76 -2.33 59.47
CA ASP A 135 3.03 -1.14 59.90
C ASP A 135 3.87 -0.21 60.79
N VAL A 136 3.89 1.09 60.47
CA VAL A 136 4.13 2.16 61.45
C VAL A 136 3.23 3.35 61.15
N ASN A 137 2.33 3.62 62.09
CA ASN A 137 1.53 4.84 62.22
C ASN A 137 2.42 6.00 62.67
N PHE A 138 2.30 7.17 62.03
CA PHE A 138 2.61 8.46 62.67
C PHE A 138 1.78 9.58 62.00
N GLU A 139 0.80 10.10 62.74
CA GLU A 139 0.27 11.45 62.51
C GLU A 139 1.29 12.46 63.06
N GLU A 140 1.63 13.52 62.32
CA GLU A 140 1.45 14.91 62.79
C GLU A 140 1.78 15.92 61.66
N LYS A 141 1.02 17.01 61.69
CA LYS A 141 0.95 18.10 60.73
C LYS A 141 2.21 18.96 60.72
N ALA A 142 2.61 19.44 59.53
CA ALA A 142 3.17 20.77 59.37
C ALA A 142 2.94 21.30 57.95
N GLU A 143 2.22 22.41 57.87
CA GLU A 143 2.09 23.26 56.70
C GLU A 143 3.47 23.78 56.28
N THR A 144 3.86 23.54 55.03
CA THR A 144 4.85 24.42 54.38
C THR A 144 4.60 24.47 52.88
N LYS A 145 4.23 25.67 52.43
CA LYS A 145 4.19 26.10 51.02
C LYS A 145 5.46 25.66 50.30
N LYS A 146 5.35 24.70 49.39
CA LYS A 146 6.31 24.46 48.30
C LYS A 146 5.61 24.69 46.98
N LYS A 147 6.17 25.61 46.19
CA LYS A 147 5.96 25.72 44.75
C LYS A 147 6.04 24.30 44.17
N LYS A 148 4.95 23.83 43.57
CA LYS A 148 4.98 22.66 42.71
C LYS A 148 5.82 23.04 41.50
N GLU A 149 7.05 22.55 41.50
CA GLU A 149 7.77 22.23 40.27
C GLU A 149 6.85 21.34 39.44
N GLU A 150 6.41 21.85 38.29
CA GLU A 150 6.02 21.02 37.15
C GLU A 150 7.30 20.35 36.62
N GLU A 151 7.92 19.50 37.42
CA GLU A 151 8.78 18.45 36.89
C GLU A 151 7.82 17.51 36.16
N GLY A 152 7.85 17.67 34.83
CA GLY A 152 7.09 16.85 33.91
C GLY A 152 7.23 15.40 34.32
N LYS A 153 6.10 14.71 34.41
CA LYS A 153 6.09 13.28 34.18
C LYS A 153 6.63 13.08 32.76
N ASP A 154 7.95 12.99 32.65
CA ASP A 154 8.60 12.37 31.52
C ASP A 154 8.01 10.98 31.48
N LEU A 155 7.01 10.81 30.61
CA LEU A 155 6.55 9.50 30.19
C LEU A 155 7.82 8.71 29.89
N HIS A 156 8.07 7.64 30.65
CA HIS A 156 9.16 6.73 30.37
C HIS A 156 9.00 6.28 28.91
N VAL A 157 9.79 6.89 28.03
CA VAL A 157 9.78 6.65 26.58
C VAL A 157 10.07 5.18 26.27
N GLU A 158 10.64 4.46 27.24
CA GLU A 158 11.03 3.06 27.19
C GLU A 158 9.86 2.08 26.98
N ASP A 159 8.60 2.47 27.23
CA ASP A 159 7.44 1.56 27.13
C ASP A 159 6.73 1.58 25.76
N VAL A 160 7.16 2.41 24.81
CA VAL A 160 6.50 2.54 23.49
C VAL A 160 6.87 1.37 22.57
N SER A 161 6.13 0.26 22.69
CA SER A 161 6.30 -0.96 21.89
C SER A 161 5.53 -0.91 20.56
N VAL A 162 5.93 0.01 19.68
CA VAL A 162 5.32 0.10 18.35
C VAL A 162 6.04 -0.85 17.40
N ARG A 163 5.34 -1.90 16.97
CA ARG A 163 5.77 -2.70 15.82
C ARG A 163 5.73 -1.86 14.54
N ILE A 164 6.91 -1.60 13.99
CA ILE A 164 7.16 -0.91 12.71
C ILE A 164 8.10 -1.80 11.90
N ASN A 165 7.82 -1.95 10.60
CA ASN A 165 8.69 -2.73 9.71
C ASN A 165 9.90 -1.88 9.31
N CYS A 166 11.08 -2.49 9.29
CA CYS A 166 12.32 -1.83 8.90
C CYS A 166 12.97 -2.52 7.70
N HIS A 167 13.15 -1.78 6.61
CA HIS A 167 13.84 -2.23 5.40
C HIS A 167 15.11 -1.41 5.19
N ILE A 168 16.20 -2.09 4.82
CA ILE A 168 17.47 -1.42 4.53
C ILE A 168 17.92 -1.74 3.11
N GLN A 169 18.35 -0.72 2.39
CA GLN A 169 18.83 -0.79 1.00
C GLN A 169 20.20 -0.12 0.86
N GLY A 170 21.03 -0.55 -0.09
CA GLY A 170 22.36 0.04 -0.31
C GLY A 170 23.47 -0.55 0.56
N MET A 171 23.17 -1.61 1.31
CA MET A 171 24.05 -2.14 2.36
C MET A 171 24.20 -3.65 2.34
N ASP A 172 25.29 -4.15 2.92
CA ASP A 172 25.39 -5.56 3.30
C ASP A 172 24.82 -5.83 4.71
N ARG A 173 24.79 -7.11 5.12
CA ARG A 173 24.32 -7.55 6.45
C ARG A 173 25.08 -6.95 7.65
N TYR A 174 26.18 -6.25 7.40
CA TYR A 174 27.01 -5.61 8.42
C TYR A 174 26.87 -4.08 8.38
N PHE A 175 25.89 -3.54 7.65
CA PHE A 175 25.68 -2.11 7.50
C PHE A 175 26.88 -1.41 6.84
N ARG A 176 27.50 -2.07 5.84
CA ARG A 176 28.53 -1.44 5.01
C ARG A 176 27.95 -1.04 3.66
N PRO A 177 28.21 0.19 3.15
CA PRO A 177 27.81 0.57 1.80
C PRO A 177 28.41 -0.37 0.76
N ASN A 178 27.58 -0.90 -0.13
CA ASN A 178 28.04 -1.79 -1.19
C ASN A 178 27.50 -1.44 -2.58
N GLY A 179 26.75 -0.34 -2.70
CA GLY A 179 26.15 0.12 -3.96
C GLY A 179 25.11 -0.83 -4.53
N SER A 180 24.60 -1.79 -3.74
CA SER A 180 23.64 -2.80 -4.18
C SER A 180 22.20 -2.49 -3.76
N TYR A 181 21.23 -3.12 -4.44
CA TYR A 181 19.80 -2.99 -4.16
C TYR A 181 19.26 -4.12 -3.28
N GLU A 182 20.12 -4.83 -2.55
CA GLU A 182 19.64 -5.91 -1.70
C GLU A 182 18.85 -5.32 -0.51
N THR A 183 17.56 -5.66 -0.42
CA THR A 183 16.71 -5.27 0.69
C THR A 183 16.89 -6.25 1.84
N ILE A 184 17.32 -5.74 2.99
CA ILE A 184 17.34 -6.51 4.25
C ILE A 184 16.12 -6.11 5.06
N ASP A 185 15.25 -7.09 5.34
CA ASP A 185 14.09 -6.92 6.21
C ASP A 185 14.47 -7.30 7.65
N PHE A 186 14.40 -6.32 8.55
CA PHE A 186 14.64 -6.51 9.99
C PHE A 186 13.37 -6.86 10.75
N GLY A 187 12.21 -6.89 10.10
CA GLY A 187 10.92 -7.14 10.72
C GLY A 187 10.52 -6.04 11.69
N ASN A 188 9.91 -6.44 12.81
CA ASN A 188 9.39 -5.53 13.82
C ASN A 188 10.48 -5.09 14.80
N LEU A 189 10.68 -3.78 14.94
CA LEU A 189 11.67 -3.19 15.85
C LEU A 189 11.03 -2.31 16.93
N THR A 190 11.62 -2.32 18.12
CA THR A 190 11.38 -1.33 19.18
C THR A 190 11.97 0.04 18.81
N LEU A 191 11.53 1.11 19.48
CA LEU A 191 12.09 2.46 19.27
C LEU A 191 13.61 2.49 19.50
N ASN A 192 14.09 1.83 20.56
CA ASN A 192 15.52 1.78 20.87
C ASN A 192 16.33 1.04 19.80
N GLU A 193 15.80 -0.05 19.24
CA GLU A 193 16.42 -0.75 18.13
C GLU A 193 16.46 0.10 16.86
N ALA A 194 15.35 0.81 16.54
CA ALA A 194 15.29 1.74 15.42
C ALA A 194 16.32 2.88 15.56
N ILE A 195 16.41 3.50 16.73
CA ILE A 195 17.42 4.52 17.05
C ILE A 195 18.83 3.95 16.89
N ASN A 196 19.08 2.74 17.38
CA ASN A 196 20.39 2.08 17.25
C ASN A 196 20.76 1.80 15.79
N ILE A 197 19.80 1.52 14.90
CA ILE A 197 20.04 1.39 13.47
C ILE A 197 20.48 2.74 12.88
N ILE A 198 19.76 3.83 13.20
CA ILE A 198 20.13 5.17 12.75
C ILE A 198 21.52 5.58 13.25
N LYS A 199 21.85 5.24 14.50
CA LYS A 199 23.19 5.44 15.07
C LYS A 199 24.29 4.66 14.37
N ARG A 200 23.96 3.61 13.63
CA ARG A 200 24.90 2.74 12.91
C ARG A 200 24.89 2.98 11.40
N LEU A 201 24.05 3.88 10.91
CA LEU A 201 24.14 4.29 9.51
C LEU A 201 25.56 4.79 9.21
N PRO A 202 26.10 4.49 8.02
CA PRO A 202 27.43 4.90 7.63
C PRO A 202 27.49 6.42 7.51
N THR A 203 28.69 6.95 7.66
CA THR A 203 29.07 8.34 7.40
C THR A 203 29.95 8.37 6.15
N GLU A 204 30.23 9.55 5.58
CA GLU A 204 31.10 9.70 4.39
C GLU A 204 32.42 8.92 4.51
N LYS A 205 32.98 8.82 5.73
CA LYS A 205 34.25 8.12 6.01
C LYS A 205 34.17 6.60 5.85
N ASP A 206 32.97 6.03 5.93
CA ASP A 206 32.73 4.59 5.81
C ASP A 206 32.61 4.15 4.34
N PHE A 207 32.48 5.11 3.40
CA PHE A 207 32.38 4.81 1.98
C PHE A 207 33.75 4.67 1.32
N PRO A 208 33.97 3.62 0.52
CA PRO A 208 35.11 3.53 -0.37
C PRO A 208 35.24 4.76 -1.29
N PRO A 209 36.47 5.25 -1.57
CA PRO A 209 36.68 6.43 -2.42
C PRO A 209 36.06 6.37 -3.82
N HIS A 210 35.87 5.17 -4.38
CA HIS A 210 35.22 5.01 -5.68
C HIS A 210 33.71 5.24 -5.60
N LEU A 211 33.02 4.74 -4.56
CA LEU A 211 31.59 4.99 -4.36
C LEU A 211 31.32 6.46 -4.08
N LEU A 212 32.17 7.13 -3.29
CA LEU A 212 32.06 8.57 -3.07
C LEU A 212 32.20 9.38 -4.36
N ARG A 213 33.06 8.92 -5.27
CA ARG A 213 33.22 9.55 -6.59
C ARG A 213 31.98 9.33 -7.45
N GLU A 214 31.47 8.10 -7.50
CA GLU A 214 30.26 7.75 -8.24
C GLU A 214 29.03 8.55 -7.75
N LEU A 215 28.85 8.66 -6.43
CA LEU A 215 27.79 9.50 -5.84
C LEU A 215 27.92 10.97 -6.24
N LYS A 216 29.14 11.52 -6.25
CA LYS A 216 29.41 12.92 -6.63
C LYS A 216 29.22 13.17 -8.13
N GLU A 217 29.47 12.17 -8.96
CA GLU A 217 29.32 12.22 -10.40
C GLU A 217 27.88 11.90 -10.86
N GLY A 218 26.96 11.63 -9.92
CA GLY A 218 25.55 11.38 -10.20
C GLY A 218 25.27 10.00 -10.80
N TYR A 219 26.14 9.02 -10.55
CA TYR A 219 25.86 7.64 -10.93
C TYR A 219 24.73 7.07 -10.08
N ASP A 220 24.06 6.06 -10.62
CA ASP A 220 22.91 5.34 -10.05
C ASP A 220 23.35 4.40 -8.90
N VAL A 221 24.07 4.95 -7.93
CA VAL A 221 24.44 4.28 -6.68
C VAL A 221 23.39 4.60 -5.63
N CYS A 222 22.68 3.58 -5.17
CA CYS A 222 21.67 3.75 -4.13
C CYS A 222 22.36 4.13 -2.80
N PRO A 223 22.07 5.31 -2.23
CA PRO A 223 22.59 5.66 -0.91
C PRO A 223 22.05 4.69 0.14
N PRO A 224 22.84 4.37 1.19
CA PRO A 224 22.36 3.58 2.31
C PRO A 224 21.09 4.20 2.88
N THR A 225 20.02 3.44 2.89
CA THR A 225 18.69 3.92 3.26
C THR A 225 18.08 3.01 4.30
N THR A 226 17.54 3.58 5.37
CA THR A 226 16.67 2.89 6.34
C THR A 226 15.23 3.36 6.16
N ILE A 227 14.31 2.43 6.04
CA ILE A 227 12.89 2.70 5.80
C ILE A 227 12.10 2.14 6.97
N PHE A 228 11.42 3.01 7.71
CA PHE A 228 10.48 2.63 8.76
C PHE A 228 9.05 2.80 8.24
N SER A 229 8.22 1.76 8.32
CA SER A 229 6.84 1.82 7.82
C SER A 229 5.79 1.26 8.78
N TYR A 230 4.63 1.92 8.80
CA TYR A 230 3.42 1.46 9.47
C TYR A 230 2.19 1.85 8.67
N GLY A 231 1.52 0.86 8.07
CA GLY A 231 0.37 1.12 7.18
C GLY A 231 0.78 2.02 6.02
N ASP A 232 0.12 3.16 5.89
CA ASP A 232 0.40 4.16 4.86
C ASP A 232 1.50 5.17 5.23
N TYR A 233 2.05 5.07 6.45
CA TYR A 233 3.04 6.01 6.96
C TYR A 233 4.45 5.45 6.79
N VAL A 234 5.35 6.25 6.23
CA VAL A 234 6.74 5.84 5.98
C VAL A 234 7.68 6.97 6.39
N VAL A 235 8.79 6.61 7.03
CA VAL A 235 9.94 7.49 7.27
C VAL A 235 11.17 6.84 6.66
N ASN A 236 11.70 7.47 5.62
CA ASN A 236 12.96 7.08 4.97
C ASN A 236 14.08 7.96 5.50
N ILE A 237 15.20 7.35 5.84
CA ILE A 237 16.40 8.03 6.29
C ILE A 237 17.57 7.57 5.42
N HIS A 238 18.13 8.51 4.66
CA HIS A 238 19.24 8.30 3.76
C HIS A 238 20.53 8.81 4.40
N SER A 239 21.59 8.01 4.31
CA SER A 239 22.95 8.49 4.53
C SER A 239 23.41 9.20 3.27
N GLU A 240 23.30 10.53 3.25
CA GLU A 240 23.96 11.31 2.22
C GLU A 240 25.45 11.39 2.52
N GLY A 241 26.27 11.13 1.50
CA GLY A 241 27.73 11.09 1.62
C GLY A 241 28.40 12.45 1.86
N ARG A 242 27.71 13.44 2.43
CA ARG A 242 28.28 14.76 2.78
C ARG A 242 28.22 14.95 4.30
N GLY A 243 29.34 14.69 4.97
CA GLY A 243 29.48 14.93 6.41
C GLY A 243 28.72 13.94 7.29
N ASN A 244 28.15 14.45 8.39
CA ASN A 244 27.44 13.69 9.44
C ASN A 244 25.90 13.88 9.38
N ASN A 245 25.41 14.46 8.30
CA ASN A 245 24.00 14.72 8.11
C ASN A 245 23.30 13.50 7.49
N LEU A 246 22.00 13.43 7.70
CA LEU A 246 21.10 12.43 7.14
C LEU A 246 19.99 13.16 6.41
N GLU A 247 19.60 12.65 5.27
CA GLU A 247 18.42 13.15 4.57
C GLU A 247 17.21 12.34 5.04
N VAL A 248 16.16 13.02 5.49
CA VAL A 248 14.94 12.40 5.99
C VAL A 248 13.80 12.75 5.06
N VAL A 249 13.07 11.73 4.62
CA VAL A 249 11.87 11.85 3.79
C VAL A 249 10.73 11.17 4.53
N VAL A 250 9.58 11.83 4.59
CA VAL A 250 8.41 11.33 5.31
C VAL A 250 7.22 11.28 4.38
N ASP A 251 6.52 10.15 4.38
CA ASP A 251 5.25 9.98 3.67
C ASP A 251 4.11 9.70 4.65
N GLY A 252 2.97 10.33 4.40
CA GLY A 252 1.77 10.25 5.24
C GLY A 252 1.79 11.09 6.52
N LEU A 253 2.91 11.73 6.89
CA LEU A 253 2.99 12.63 8.04
C LEU A 253 3.61 13.96 7.65
N SER A 254 2.82 15.02 7.78
CA SER A 254 3.22 16.36 7.36
C SER A 254 4.18 17.05 8.32
N GLU A 255 4.23 16.64 9.59
CA GLU A 255 5.05 17.29 10.62
C GLU A 255 5.63 16.26 11.59
N LEU A 256 6.93 16.35 11.86
CA LEU A 256 7.65 15.55 12.87
C LEU A 256 8.82 16.34 13.44
N ALA A 257 9.01 16.31 14.76
CA ALA A 257 10.06 16.98 15.52
C ALA A 257 10.22 18.47 15.20
N GLY A 258 9.12 19.15 14.88
CA GLY A 258 9.10 20.55 14.45
C GLY A 258 9.45 20.80 12.98
N TYR A 259 9.78 19.75 12.22
CA TYR A 259 9.99 19.81 10.77
C TYR A 259 8.68 19.60 10.03
N THR A 260 8.55 20.24 8.86
CA THR A 260 7.39 20.12 7.98
C THR A 260 7.77 19.38 6.70
N PHE A 261 7.19 18.20 6.47
CA PHE A 261 7.41 17.31 5.33
C PHE A 261 6.23 17.36 4.36
N ARG A 262 5.91 18.56 3.85
CA ARG A 262 4.85 18.69 2.84
C ARG A 262 5.37 18.21 1.49
N ARG A 263 4.47 17.63 0.68
CA ARG A 263 4.76 17.37 -0.72
C ARG A 263 4.77 18.69 -1.50
N GLU A 264 5.80 18.90 -2.33
CA GLU A 264 5.79 19.96 -3.33
C GLU A 264 4.78 19.65 -4.45
N ASP A 265 4.71 18.38 -4.84
CA ASP A 265 3.77 17.86 -5.83
C ASP A 265 3.42 16.38 -5.52
N PRO A 266 2.46 15.76 -6.22
CA PRO A 266 2.02 14.39 -5.93
C PRO A 266 3.12 13.31 -5.97
N TYR A 267 4.24 13.58 -6.65
CA TYR A 267 5.35 12.65 -6.90
C TYR A 267 6.63 13.02 -6.16
N THR A 268 6.81 14.29 -5.78
CA THR A 268 8.01 14.77 -5.09
C THR A 268 7.76 14.93 -3.59
N LEU A 269 8.38 14.07 -2.79
CA LEU A 269 8.42 14.20 -1.34
C LEU A 269 9.54 15.18 -0.96
N ASN A 270 9.23 16.15 -0.10
CA ASN A 270 10.27 17.04 0.41
C ASN A 270 11.17 16.27 1.36
N SER A 271 12.45 16.33 1.07
CA SER A 271 13.47 15.83 1.97
C SER A 271 13.98 16.93 2.90
N GLN A 272 14.51 16.54 4.04
CA GLN A 272 15.15 17.44 5.01
C GLN A 272 16.52 16.88 5.37
N GLU A 273 17.57 17.67 5.14
CA GLU A 273 18.90 17.36 5.62
C GLU A 273 19.00 17.76 7.10
N VAL A 274 19.26 16.77 7.97
CA VAL A 274 19.28 16.93 9.43
C VAL A 274 20.49 16.25 10.06
N LYS A 275 20.85 16.65 11.27
CA LYS A 275 21.87 15.91 12.03
C LYS A 275 21.34 14.57 12.52
N ARG A 276 22.24 13.66 12.86
CA ARG A 276 21.87 12.33 13.40
C ARG A 276 21.01 12.43 14.65
N GLU A 277 21.32 13.33 15.57
CA GLU A 277 20.53 13.54 16.79
C GLU A 277 19.13 14.09 16.49
N GLU A 278 18.97 14.85 15.41
CA GLU A 278 17.68 15.36 14.93
C GLU A 278 16.87 14.23 14.26
N ALA A 279 17.52 13.38 13.47
CA ALA A 279 16.90 12.17 12.91
C ALA A 279 16.38 11.23 14.01
N GLU A 280 17.11 11.06 15.11
CA GLU A 280 16.64 10.32 16.29
C GLU A 280 15.36 10.91 16.89
N LYS A 281 15.26 12.25 16.96
CA LYS A 281 14.04 12.94 17.42
C LYS A 281 12.89 12.74 16.44
N ILE A 282 13.14 12.82 15.14
CA ILE A 282 12.12 12.57 14.10
C ILE A 282 11.57 11.15 14.22
N ILE A 283 12.44 10.14 14.36
CA ILE A 283 12.03 8.75 14.58
C ILE A 283 11.28 8.57 15.90
N THR A 284 11.72 9.23 16.97
CA THR A 284 11.01 9.19 18.25
C THR A 284 9.61 9.76 18.14
N GLU A 285 9.43 10.91 17.48
CA GLU A 285 8.11 11.49 17.27
C GLU A 285 7.26 10.64 16.33
N PHE A 286 7.85 10.04 15.29
CA PHE A 286 7.17 9.09 14.42
C PHE A 286 6.57 7.94 15.23
N TYR A 287 7.39 7.26 16.02
CA TYR A 287 6.93 6.18 16.91
C TYR A 287 5.85 6.65 17.87
N LYS A 288 6.03 7.82 18.51
CA LYS A 288 5.04 8.39 19.43
C LYS A 288 3.68 8.62 18.75
N LYS A 289 3.66 9.21 17.55
CA LYS A 289 2.41 9.45 16.82
C LYS A 289 1.75 8.14 16.39
N ILE A 290 2.54 7.17 15.93
CA ILE A 290 2.02 5.85 15.56
C ILE A 290 1.46 5.12 16.79
N ASP A 291 2.09 5.24 17.96
CA ASP A 291 1.59 4.68 19.21
C ASP A 291 0.25 5.30 19.62
N GLU A 292 0.16 6.64 19.61
CA GLU A 292 -1.09 7.35 19.88
C GLU A 292 -2.19 6.97 18.88
N PHE A 293 -1.83 6.79 17.61
CA PHE A 293 -2.76 6.31 16.60
C PHE A 293 -3.25 4.88 16.90
N LYS A 294 -2.36 3.96 17.26
CA LYS A 294 -2.69 2.58 17.65
C LYS A 294 -3.60 2.52 18.86
N LYS A 295 -3.38 3.37 19.87
CA LYS A 295 -4.21 3.44 21.09
C LYS A 295 -5.67 3.78 20.79
N ILE A 296 -5.95 4.48 19.69
CA ILE A 296 -7.34 4.74 19.25
C ILE A 296 -8.00 3.43 18.77
N GLY A 297 -7.21 2.50 18.26
CA GLY A 297 -7.64 1.15 17.92
C GLY A 297 -8.48 1.09 16.65
N PHE A 298 -8.22 1.95 15.66
CA PHE A 298 -8.86 1.87 14.35
C PHE A 298 -8.65 0.49 13.72
N ILE A 299 -9.68 -0.02 13.05
CA ILE A 299 -9.62 -1.30 12.33
C ILE A 299 -9.09 -1.05 10.91
N LEU A 300 -9.56 0.03 10.27
CA LEU A 300 -9.08 0.51 8.98
C LEU A 300 -7.98 1.54 9.18
N ASP A 301 -6.95 1.50 8.33
CA ASP A 301 -6.07 2.64 8.19
C ASP A 301 -6.83 3.85 7.58
N PRO A 302 -6.29 5.07 7.69
CA PRO A 302 -6.99 6.27 7.21
C PRO A 302 -7.30 6.24 5.71
N PHE A 303 -6.43 5.67 4.88
CA PHE A 303 -6.71 5.48 3.46
C PHE A 303 -7.87 4.50 3.23
N GLY A 304 -7.84 3.36 3.91
CA GLY A 304 -8.86 2.33 3.88
C GLY A 304 -10.23 2.83 4.31
N PHE A 305 -10.27 3.57 5.41
CA PHE A 305 -11.49 4.24 5.88
C PHE A 305 -12.04 5.17 4.80
N SER A 306 -11.21 6.05 4.22
CA SER A 306 -11.62 7.05 3.23
C SER A 306 -12.15 6.41 1.94
N VAL A 307 -11.50 5.34 1.45
CA VAL A 307 -11.96 4.59 0.28
C VAL A 307 -13.30 3.90 0.56
N LEU A 308 -13.41 3.19 1.68
CA LEU A 308 -14.64 2.47 2.03
C LEU A 308 -15.82 3.44 2.28
N MET A 309 -15.54 4.58 2.91
CA MET A 309 -16.49 5.66 3.12
C MET A 309 -17.02 6.22 1.80
N THR A 310 -16.11 6.49 0.86
CA THR A 310 -16.47 7.00 -0.47
C THR A 310 -17.33 6.00 -1.26
N ILE A 311 -17.00 4.71 -1.16
CA ILE A 311 -17.78 3.62 -1.77
C ILE A 311 -19.19 3.52 -1.17
N ARG A 312 -19.33 3.64 0.16
CA ARG A 312 -20.63 3.66 0.84
C ARG A 312 -21.56 4.74 0.29
N HIS A 313 -21.00 5.88 -0.13
CA HIS A 313 -21.73 6.99 -0.76
C HIS A 313 -21.95 6.81 -2.28
N GLY A 314 -21.78 5.59 -2.81
CA GLY A 314 -22.09 5.24 -4.19
C GLY A 314 -21.01 5.65 -5.21
N ILE A 315 -19.90 6.23 -4.77
CA ILE A 315 -18.79 6.62 -5.63
C ILE A 315 -17.93 5.38 -5.91
N SER A 316 -17.98 4.89 -7.14
CA SER A 316 -17.28 3.66 -7.57
C SER A 316 -16.21 3.90 -8.64
N ASN A 317 -16.04 5.14 -9.11
CA ASN A 317 -14.97 5.48 -10.05
C ASN A 317 -13.64 5.58 -9.29
N ALA A 318 -12.70 4.67 -9.59
CA ALA A 318 -11.39 4.64 -8.94
C ALA A 318 -10.58 5.94 -9.13
N GLY A 319 -10.76 6.67 -10.24
CA GLY A 319 -10.15 7.98 -10.46
C GLY A 319 -10.68 9.05 -9.49
N VAL A 320 -12.00 9.09 -9.29
CA VAL A 320 -12.63 10.01 -8.33
C VAL A 320 -12.21 9.67 -6.90
N ILE A 321 -12.21 8.38 -6.54
CA ILE A 321 -11.75 7.92 -5.21
C ILE A 321 -10.27 8.28 -5.01
N ALA A 322 -9.42 8.05 -6.00
CA ALA A 322 -8.00 8.40 -5.98
C ALA A 322 -7.79 9.91 -5.74
N GLY A 323 -8.52 10.76 -6.46
CA GLY A 323 -8.47 12.21 -6.26
C GLY A 323 -8.97 12.65 -4.88
N LEU A 324 -10.01 11.99 -4.33
CA LEU A 324 -10.51 12.28 -2.98
C LEU A 324 -9.61 11.79 -1.86
N THR A 325 -8.71 10.85 -2.15
CA THR A 325 -7.83 10.26 -1.14
C THR A 325 -6.38 10.66 -1.33
N GLU A 326 -6.07 11.53 -2.30
CA GLU A 326 -4.71 11.93 -2.70
C GLU A 326 -3.80 10.73 -2.98
N ASN A 327 -4.36 9.70 -3.62
CA ASN A 327 -3.67 8.44 -3.88
C ASN A 327 -3.74 8.06 -5.36
N SER A 328 -2.97 7.04 -5.76
CA SER A 328 -2.98 6.55 -7.14
C SER A 328 -4.19 5.65 -7.41
N VAL A 329 -4.68 5.66 -8.66
CA VAL A 329 -5.76 4.78 -9.12
C VAL A 329 -5.41 3.30 -8.91
N GLN A 330 -4.13 2.94 -9.09
CA GLN A 330 -3.66 1.58 -8.87
C GLN A 330 -3.81 1.17 -7.41
N ARG A 331 -3.33 1.99 -6.46
CA ARG A 331 -3.43 1.72 -5.02
C ARG A 331 -4.88 1.57 -4.57
N VAL A 332 -5.78 2.43 -5.08
CA VAL A 332 -7.22 2.31 -4.81
C VAL A 332 -7.78 0.98 -5.30
N ARG A 333 -7.40 0.52 -6.50
CA ARG A 333 -7.88 -0.76 -7.06
C ARG A 333 -7.39 -1.95 -6.22
N GLU A 334 -6.12 -1.95 -5.84
CA GLU A 334 -5.53 -2.99 -4.98
C GLU A 334 -6.25 -3.06 -3.63
N LEU A 335 -6.49 -1.90 -3.00
CA LEU A 335 -7.23 -1.83 -1.74
C LEU A 335 -8.68 -2.33 -1.87
N VAL A 336 -9.39 -1.95 -2.93
CA VAL A 336 -10.76 -2.42 -3.20
C VAL A 336 -10.79 -3.94 -3.40
N GLU A 337 -9.80 -4.51 -4.08
CA GLU A 337 -9.68 -5.97 -4.22
C GLU A 337 -9.39 -6.63 -2.86
N ASN A 338 -8.54 -6.04 -2.01
CA ASN A 338 -8.30 -6.51 -0.65
C ASN A 338 -9.56 -6.47 0.23
N PHE A 339 -10.36 -5.42 0.12
CA PHE A 339 -11.67 -5.33 0.79
C PHE A 339 -12.65 -6.38 0.29
N ALA A 340 -12.65 -6.70 -1.01
CA ALA A 340 -13.47 -7.77 -1.54
C ALA A 340 -13.04 -9.14 -0.98
N ASN A 341 -11.73 -9.40 -1.00
CA ASN A 341 -11.13 -10.65 -0.50
C ASN A 341 -11.36 -10.85 1.00
N SER A 342 -11.39 -9.76 1.78
CA SER A 342 -11.68 -9.79 3.23
C SER A 342 -13.17 -9.77 3.57
N GLY A 343 -14.05 -9.69 2.56
CA GLY A 343 -15.50 -9.70 2.74
C GLY A 343 -16.09 -8.39 3.28
N LEU A 344 -15.39 -7.26 3.11
CA LEU A 344 -15.88 -5.92 3.46
C LEU A 344 -16.72 -5.29 2.35
N LEU A 345 -16.51 -5.71 1.10
CA LEU A 345 -17.32 -5.28 -0.04
C LEU A 345 -17.58 -6.42 -1.03
N THR A 346 -18.61 -6.27 -1.83
CA THR A 346 -18.91 -7.10 -3.00
C THR A 346 -18.69 -6.31 -4.28
N ILE A 347 -18.08 -6.95 -5.28
CA ILE A 347 -17.80 -6.35 -6.58
C ILE A 347 -18.83 -6.83 -7.59
N HIS A 348 -19.57 -5.91 -8.18
CA HIS A 348 -20.59 -6.19 -9.18
C HIS A 348 -20.20 -5.64 -10.56
N LYS A 349 -20.61 -6.31 -11.64
CA LYS A 349 -20.41 -5.83 -13.01
C LYS A 349 -21.66 -5.08 -13.48
N LYS A 350 -21.49 -3.88 -14.04
CA LYS A 350 -22.59 -3.05 -14.56
C LYS A 350 -22.97 -3.51 -15.98
N GLY A 351 -23.71 -4.62 -16.06
CA GLY A 351 -24.22 -5.18 -17.31
C GLY A 351 -23.26 -6.16 -17.99
N PHE A 352 -23.81 -7.01 -18.86
CA PHE A 352 -23.10 -8.17 -19.44
C PHE A 352 -21.89 -7.80 -20.32
N LEU A 353 -21.96 -6.66 -21.04
CA LEU A 353 -20.94 -6.26 -22.02
C LEU A 353 -20.04 -5.11 -21.57
N ARG A 354 -20.27 -4.51 -20.39
CA ARG A 354 -19.49 -3.35 -19.94
C ARG A 354 -18.43 -3.78 -18.93
N ARG A 355 -17.22 -3.23 -19.07
CA ARG A 355 -16.11 -3.41 -18.12
C ARG A 355 -16.28 -2.58 -16.83
N LYS A 356 -17.40 -1.87 -16.66
CA LYS A 356 -17.63 -1.02 -15.48
C LYS A 356 -18.00 -1.89 -14.28
N LYS A 357 -17.29 -1.73 -13.17
CA LYS A 357 -17.59 -2.33 -11.87
C LYS A 357 -18.34 -1.31 -11.01
N TYR A 358 -19.21 -1.77 -10.12
CA TYR A 358 -19.67 -1.00 -8.97
C TYR A 358 -19.47 -1.85 -7.70
N TYR A 359 -19.42 -1.18 -6.56
CA TYR A 359 -19.08 -1.79 -5.29
C TYR A 359 -20.26 -1.61 -4.34
N GLU A 360 -20.55 -2.64 -3.56
CA GLU A 360 -21.54 -2.60 -2.49
C GLU A 360 -20.84 -3.02 -1.19
N ILE A 361 -21.03 -2.24 -0.13
CA ILE A 361 -20.43 -2.53 1.16
C ILE A 361 -21.23 -3.64 1.86
N THR A 362 -20.54 -4.63 2.42
CA THR A 362 -21.22 -5.71 3.16
C THR A 362 -21.66 -5.21 4.55
N GLN A 363 -22.54 -5.95 5.23
CA GLN A 363 -22.89 -5.64 6.62
C GLN A 363 -21.65 -5.60 7.54
N ARG A 364 -20.65 -6.46 7.27
CA ARG A 364 -19.38 -6.46 7.99
C ARG A 364 -18.58 -5.19 7.72
N GLY A 365 -18.50 -4.77 6.46
CA GLY A 365 -17.87 -3.50 6.08
C GLY A 365 -18.54 -2.31 6.75
N GLU A 366 -19.88 -2.27 6.76
CA GLU A 366 -20.66 -1.22 7.42
C GLU A 366 -20.40 -1.16 8.93
N ALA A 367 -20.38 -2.32 9.61
CA ALA A 367 -20.10 -2.37 11.04
C ALA A 367 -18.70 -1.84 11.39
N ILE A 368 -17.68 -2.21 10.60
CA ILE A 368 -16.31 -1.72 10.78
C ILE A 368 -16.23 -0.21 10.53
N LEU A 369 -16.80 0.25 9.42
CA LEU A 369 -16.79 1.66 9.03
C LEU A 369 -17.49 2.52 10.09
N TRP A 370 -18.65 2.09 10.60
CA TRP A 370 -19.37 2.77 11.67
C TRP A 370 -18.57 2.83 12.97
N ASN A 371 -17.98 1.70 13.38
CA ASN A 371 -17.16 1.63 14.59
C ASN A 371 -15.97 2.60 14.54
N ASP A 372 -15.26 2.64 13.42
CA ASP A 372 -14.14 3.56 13.24
C ASP A 372 -14.62 5.02 13.15
N LYS A 373 -15.74 5.29 12.47
CA LYS A 373 -16.36 6.62 12.43
C LYS A 373 -16.67 7.18 13.82
N GLU A 374 -17.16 6.36 14.74
CA GLU A 374 -17.39 6.78 16.13
C GLU A 374 -16.08 7.10 16.87
N LYS A 375 -14.99 6.38 16.58
CA LYS A 375 -13.65 6.70 17.12
C LYS A 375 -13.14 8.02 16.57
N PHE A 376 -13.34 8.33 15.28
CA PHE A 376 -13.08 9.67 14.73
C PHE A 376 -13.81 10.75 15.53
N GLY A 377 -15.09 10.54 15.81
CA GLY A 377 -15.89 11.47 16.62
C GLY A 377 -15.28 11.73 18.01
N LYS A 378 -14.76 10.70 18.66
CA LYS A 378 -14.04 10.84 19.95
C LYS A 378 -12.75 11.63 19.81
N VAL A 379 -11.91 11.30 18.82
CA VAL A 379 -10.64 11.99 18.57
C VAL A 379 -10.85 13.49 18.33
N ILE A 380 -11.88 13.85 17.57
CA ILE A 380 -12.28 15.24 17.31
C ILE A 380 -12.71 15.95 18.60
N LYS A 381 -13.58 15.32 19.41
CA LYS A 381 -14.06 15.89 20.68
C LYS A 381 -12.93 16.09 21.70
N ASP A 382 -12.01 15.14 21.74
CA ASP A 382 -10.85 15.16 22.64
C ASP A 382 -9.74 16.11 22.15
N LYS A 383 -9.86 16.67 20.94
CA LYS A 383 -8.88 17.57 20.31
C LYS A 383 -7.46 17.01 20.33
N LYS A 384 -7.28 15.71 20.07
CA LYS A 384 -5.96 15.05 20.06
C LYS A 384 -5.14 15.49 18.83
N LYS A 385 -4.52 16.66 18.92
CA LYS A 385 -3.81 17.31 17.80
C LYS A 385 -2.73 16.43 17.17
N GLU A 386 -2.10 15.57 17.97
CA GLU A 386 -1.00 14.71 17.58
C GLU A 386 -1.37 13.72 16.46
N VAL A 387 -2.64 13.29 16.44
CA VAL A 387 -3.16 12.34 15.44
C VAL A 387 -4.02 13.01 14.36
N LEU A 388 -4.40 14.29 14.52
CA LEU A 388 -5.27 14.96 13.55
C LEU A 388 -4.64 15.02 12.16
N GLY A 389 -3.33 15.22 12.06
CA GLY A 389 -2.62 15.23 10.77
C GLY A 389 -2.76 13.90 10.00
N MET A 390 -2.79 12.77 10.71
CA MET A 390 -3.02 11.44 10.12
C MET A 390 -4.47 11.24 9.63
N LEU A 391 -5.40 12.01 10.19
CA LEU A 391 -6.84 11.88 9.97
C LEU A 391 -7.40 12.94 9.01
N THR A 392 -6.57 13.87 8.53
CA THR A 392 -6.98 14.99 7.66
C THR A 392 -7.81 14.51 6.47
N ILE A 393 -7.31 13.55 5.69
CA ILE A 393 -7.99 13.04 4.50
C ILE A 393 -9.33 12.36 4.84
N PRO A 394 -9.42 11.40 5.79
CA PRO A 394 -10.71 10.87 6.25
C PRO A 394 -11.72 11.94 6.68
N LEU A 395 -11.27 12.95 7.42
CA LEU A 395 -12.11 14.02 7.94
C LEU A 395 -12.64 14.91 6.80
N TRP A 396 -11.80 15.24 5.81
CA TRP A 396 -12.23 15.93 4.59
C TRP A 396 -13.20 15.09 3.76
N VAL A 397 -12.98 13.79 3.61
CA VAL A 397 -13.91 12.89 2.91
C VAL A 397 -15.27 12.86 3.61
N MET A 398 -15.32 12.69 4.93
CA MET A 398 -16.57 12.75 5.69
C MET A 398 -17.25 14.12 5.58
N TYR A 399 -16.48 15.21 5.59
CA TYR A 399 -16.98 16.57 5.41
C TYR A 399 -17.68 16.73 4.05
N ILE A 400 -16.99 16.36 2.96
CA ILE A 400 -17.48 16.53 1.59
C ILE A 400 -18.71 15.65 1.33
N LEU A 401 -18.73 14.43 1.87
CA LEU A 401 -19.85 13.49 1.74
C LEU A 401 -21.00 13.80 2.72
N ASN A 402 -20.86 14.82 3.57
CA ASN A 402 -21.84 15.20 4.58
C ASN A 402 -22.22 14.04 5.52
N ASP A 403 -21.24 13.22 5.90
CA ASP A 403 -21.45 12.03 6.73
C ASP A 403 -20.53 12.04 7.96
N LEU A 404 -20.81 12.98 8.86
CA LEU A 404 -20.03 13.24 10.06
C LEU A 404 -20.43 12.33 11.24
N PRO A 405 -19.52 12.08 12.21
CA PRO A 405 -19.86 11.41 13.46
C PRO A 405 -20.89 12.21 14.28
N GLY A 406 -21.62 11.52 15.17
CA GLY A 406 -22.67 12.14 15.97
C GLY A 406 -22.17 13.31 16.84
N GLY A 407 -22.78 14.48 16.66
CA GLY A 407 -22.45 15.70 17.40
C GLY A 407 -21.20 16.44 16.92
N ILE A 408 -20.66 16.10 15.74
CA ILE A 408 -19.60 16.84 15.07
C ILE A 408 -20.22 17.69 13.95
N SER A 409 -19.92 18.98 13.91
CA SER A 409 -20.33 19.88 12.83
C SER A 409 -19.22 20.07 11.79
N HIS A 410 -19.59 20.54 10.60
CA HIS A 410 -18.65 21.00 9.56
C HIS A 410 -17.70 22.08 10.10
N SER A 411 -18.20 23.01 10.92
CA SER A 411 -17.38 24.07 11.51
C SER A 411 -16.31 23.51 12.42
N SER A 412 -16.61 22.49 13.23
CA SER A 412 -15.62 21.85 14.11
C SER A 412 -14.47 21.22 13.33
N ILE A 413 -14.74 20.62 12.16
CA ILE A 413 -13.70 20.05 11.30
C ILE A 413 -12.84 21.16 10.70
N VAL A 414 -13.44 22.21 10.17
CA VAL A 414 -12.72 23.34 9.57
C VAL A 414 -11.85 24.05 10.60
N GLU A 415 -12.34 24.24 11.83
CA GLU A 415 -11.56 24.83 12.93
C GLU A 415 -10.35 23.98 13.32
N LEU A 416 -10.44 22.65 13.18
CA LEU A 416 -9.40 21.72 13.61
C LEU A 416 -8.32 21.48 12.55
N ILE A 417 -8.72 21.26 11.29
CA ILE A 417 -7.81 20.83 10.22
C ILE A 417 -7.88 21.71 8.96
N GLY A 418 -8.67 22.79 8.98
CA GLY A 418 -8.91 23.64 7.82
C GLY A 418 -9.96 23.07 6.85
N PRO A 419 -10.41 23.87 5.87
CA PRO A 419 -11.36 23.43 4.85
C PRO A 419 -10.70 22.43 3.89
N PRO A 420 -11.48 21.51 3.29
CA PRO A 420 -10.95 20.64 2.25
C PRO A 420 -10.49 21.44 1.01
N PRO A 421 -9.46 20.97 0.29
CA PRO A 421 -9.05 21.52 -0.99
C PRO A 421 -10.22 21.62 -1.99
N SER A 422 -10.28 22.71 -2.77
CA SER A 422 -11.40 22.96 -3.70
C SER A 422 -11.55 21.88 -4.77
N ASN A 423 -10.43 21.34 -5.26
CA ASN A 423 -10.41 20.24 -6.22
C ASN A 423 -11.10 18.97 -5.67
N MET A 424 -11.02 18.69 -4.37
CA MET A 424 -11.76 17.56 -3.78
C MET A 424 -13.28 17.78 -3.80
N ILE A 425 -13.73 19.01 -3.57
CA ILE A 425 -15.16 19.37 -3.63
C ILE A 425 -15.68 19.25 -5.07
N GLU A 426 -14.90 19.70 -6.04
CA GLU A 426 -15.23 19.61 -7.48
C GLU A 426 -15.40 18.15 -7.94
N LEU A 427 -14.58 17.23 -7.44
CA LEU A 427 -14.65 15.80 -7.77
C LEU A 427 -15.98 15.15 -7.37
N VAL A 428 -16.58 15.55 -6.25
CA VAL A 428 -17.88 15.00 -5.79
C VAL A 428 -19.05 15.69 -6.47
N THR A 429 -18.97 17.01 -6.66
CA THR A 429 -20.06 17.79 -7.27
C THR A 429 -20.15 17.58 -8.78
N ASN A 430 -19.04 17.22 -9.44
CA ASN A 430 -18.96 17.08 -10.89
C ASN A 430 -18.22 15.79 -11.31
N PRO A 431 -18.82 14.60 -11.06
CA PRO A 431 -18.15 13.31 -11.30
C PRO A 431 -17.92 12.97 -12.79
N GLN A 432 -18.31 13.88 -13.72
CA GLN A 432 -18.09 13.76 -15.16
C GLN A 432 -16.75 14.36 -15.62
N VAL A 433 -15.97 14.98 -14.73
CA VAL A 433 -14.63 15.45 -15.08
C VAL A 433 -13.77 14.23 -15.41
N ASP A 434 -13.47 14.07 -16.70
CA ASP A 434 -12.62 12.98 -17.21
C ASP A 434 -11.20 13.21 -16.67
N LEU A 435 -10.84 12.43 -15.65
CA LEU A 435 -9.46 12.32 -15.15
C LEU A 435 -8.68 11.45 -16.14
N THR A 436 -8.26 12.05 -17.26
CA THR A 436 -7.39 11.43 -18.25
C THR A 436 -5.95 11.33 -17.79
#